data_AF-A0A369S1U3-F1
#
_entry.id   AF-A0A369S1U3-F1
#
_cell.length_a   1.000
_cell.length_b   1.000
_cell.length_c   1.000
_cell.angle_alpha   90.00
_cell.angle_beta   90.00
_cell.angle_gamma   90.00
#
_symmetry.space_group_name_H-M   'P 1'
#
loop_
_entity.id
_entity.type
_entity.pdbx_description
1 polymer ?
#
loop_
_entity_poly.entity_id
_entity_poly.type
_entity_poly.pdbx_seq_one_letter_code
_entity_poly.pdbx_strand_id
1 'polypeptide(L)'
;MQQLPNENVKLSTLAFTGLGKLTIEGYVRILSKPNRETLKFLKKQNCCYMIIFDKAILICSIVEKSLFLEYQVLLQDCIITDENDFESFTITDQSQSDEVWTMQIVEDGDDWIEWLYNHINYREKLRLSQGENLVNDTEEDVEASIG
;
A
#
# COMPACT_ATOMS: atom_id res chain seq x y z
N MET A 1 -6.29 27.09 -37.85
CA MET A 1 -6.60 26.07 -36.82
C MET A 1 -5.28 25.69 -36.18
N GLN A 2 -5.07 26.00 -34.91
CA GLN A 2 -3.86 25.59 -34.20
C GLN A 2 -4.12 24.21 -33.58
N GLN A 3 -3.25 23.25 -33.88
CA GLN A 3 -3.20 21.97 -33.20
C GLN A 3 -2.73 22.20 -31.76
N LEU A 4 -3.51 21.72 -30.79
CA LEU A 4 -3.09 21.63 -29.39
C LEU A 4 -1.93 20.62 -29.30
N PRO A 5 -0.84 20.93 -28.56
CA PRO A 5 0.17 19.93 -28.30
C PRO A 5 -0.44 18.84 -27.39
N ASN A 6 -0.64 17.66 -27.97
CA ASN A 6 -0.83 16.41 -27.24
C ASN A 6 0.48 16.05 -26.54
N GLU A 7 0.75 16.65 -25.39
CA GLU A 7 1.69 16.08 -24.42
C GLU A 7 0.87 15.39 -23.34
N ASN A 8 0.64 14.09 -23.55
CA ASN A 8 0.42 13.16 -22.45
C ASN A 8 1.61 13.33 -21.50
N VAL A 9 1.42 14.10 -20.43
CA VAL A 9 2.37 14.20 -19.32
C VAL A 9 2.37 12.85 -18.64
N LYS A 10 3.16 11.91 -19.18
CA LYS A 10 3.59 10.73 -18.45
C LYS A 10 4.32 11.26 -17.23
N LEU A 11 3.77 11.02 -16.05
CA LEU A 11 4.46 11.17 -14.77
C LEU A 11 5.90 10.72 -14.96
N SER A 12 6.86 11.65 -14.90
CA SER A 12 8.24 11.36 -15.25
C SER A 12 8.74 10.28 -14.29
N THR A 13 8.98 9.09 -14.85
CA THR A 13 9.32 7.83 -14.17
C THR A 13 10.54 7.96 -13.23
N LEU A 14 11.31 9.04 -13.36
CA LEU A 14 12.46 9.40 -12.54
C LEU A 14 12.14 9.71 -11.07
N ALA A 15 10.96 10.23 -10.73
CA ALA A 15 10.62 10.58 -9.35
C ALA A 15 10.31 9.37 -8.45
N PHE A 16 10.08 8.19 -9.05
CA PHE A 16 9.62 6.99 -8.35
C PHE A 16 10.56 5.80 -8.52
N THR A 17 11.77 5.99 -9.05
CA THR A 17 12.75 4.91 -9.28
C THR A 17 13.06 4.10 -8.02
N GLY A 18 12.94 4.70 -6.83
CA GLY A 18 13.09 4.01 -5.54
C GLY A 18 11.88 3.16 -5.12
N LEU A 19 10.68 3.47 -5.61
CA LEU A 19 9.42 2.78 -5.25
C LEU A 19 9.18 1.51 -6.06
N GLY A 20 9.97 1.33 -7.12
CA GLY A 20 9.97 0.16 -8.02
C GLY A 20 8.87 0.20 -9.07
N LYS A 21 8.32 -0.96 -9.47
CA LYS A 21 7.40 -1.06 -10.60
C LYS A 21 5.99 -0.62 -10.21
N LEU A 22 5.40 0.27 -11.03
CA LEU A 22 3.97 0.61 -10.95
C LEU A 22 3.13 -0.65 -11.24
N THR A 23 2.21 -0.97 -10.34
CA THR A 23 1.38 -2.18 -10.46
C THR A 23 -0.07 -1.83 -10.70
N ILE A 24 -0.65 -0.95 -9.87
CA ILE A 24 -2.07 -0.61 -9.88
C ILE A 24 -2.20 0.90 -9.66
N GLU A 25 -3.12 1.55 -10.35
CA GLU A 25 -3.52 2.93 -10.07
C GLU A 25 -5.00 3.15 -10.41
N GLY A 26 -5.67 4.06 -9.69
CA GLY A 26 -7.10 4.26 -9.87
C GLY A 26 -7.79 4.98 -8.72
N TYR A 27 -9.10 5.17 -8.87
CA TYR A 27 -9.90 5.92 -7.93
C TYR A 27 -10.44 5.04 -6.80
N VAL A 28 -10.26 5.51 -5.57
CA VAL A 28 -10.85 4.88 -4.38
C VAL A 28 -11.60 5.91 -3.55
N ARG A 29 -12.64 5.45 -2.87
CA ARG A 29 -13.43 6.21 -1.92
C ARG A 29 -12.90 5.93 -0.53
N ILE A 30 -12.64 6.98 0.25
CA ILE A 30 -12.26 6.86 1.65
C ILE A 30 -13.54 6.75 2.48
N LEU A 31 -13.73 5.59 3.11
CA LEU A 31 -14.83 5.33 4.04
C LEU A 31 -14.50 5.82 5.45
N SER A 32 -13.25 5.64 5.88
CA SER A 32 -12.74 6.10 7.18
C SER A 32 -11.32 6.67 7.04
N LYS A 33 -11.08 7.82 7.67
CA LYS A 33 -9.79 8.54 7.62
C LYS A 33 -9.00 8.32 8.92
N PRO A 34 -7.66 8.25 8.87
CA PRO A 34 -6.85 8.22 10.07
C PRO A 34 -7.01 9.51 10.88
N ASN A 35 -6.79 9.41 12.18
CA ASN A 35 -7.13 10.46 13.14
C ASN A 35 -6.03 11.54 13.26
N ARG A 36 -5.59 12.13 12.13
CA ARG A 36 -4.45 13.07 12.10
C ARG A 36 -4.77 14.38 11.40
N GLU A 37 -4.14 15.46 11.86
CA GLU A 37 -4.25 16.78 11.25
C GLU A 37 -3.60 16.88 9.86
N THR A 38 -2.80 15.88 9.47
CA THR A 38 -1.88 15.87 8.33
C THR A 38 -2.56 15.91 6.95
N LEU A 39 -3.82 15.50 6.85
CA LEU A 39 -4.52 15.32 5.59
C LEU A 39 -5.36 16.54 5.19
N LYS A 40 -4.68 17.66 4.93
CA LYS A 40 -5.33 18.97 4.73
C LYS A 40 -6.38 18.97 3.62
N PHE A 41 -6.15 18.27 2.51
CA PHE A 41 -7.07 18.27 1.37
C PHE A 41 -8.06 17.11 1.41
N LEU A 42 -7.61 15.92 1.82
CA LEU A 42 -8.52 14.77 1.96
C LEU A 42 -9.57 15.00 3.04
N LYS A 43 -9.39 15.88 4.03
CA LYS A 43 -10.49 16.25 4.95
C LYS A 43 -11.77 16.70 4.24
N LYS A 44 -11.68 17.30 3.05
CA LYS A 44 -12.83 17.84 2.29
C LYS A 44 -13.37 16.91 1.22
N GLN A 45 -12.62 15.88 0.84
CA GLN A 45 -12.98 14.95 -0.23
C GLN A 45 -13.13 13.53 0.32
N ASN A 46 -14.09 12.78 -0.22
CA ASN A 46 -14.26 11.37 0.13
C ASN A 46 -13.71 10.44 -0.94
N CYS A 47 -13.09 10.97 -2.00
CA CYS A 47 -12.40 10.20 -3.02
C CYS A 47 -10.94 10.63 -3.10
N CYS A 48 -10.05 9.69 -3.36
CA CYS A 48 -8.65 9.93 -3.64
C CYS A 48 -8.20 9.07 -4.83
N TYR A 49 -7.02 9.39 -5.35
CA TYR A 49 -6.33 8.57 -6.33
C TYR A 49 -5.27 7.76 -5.62
N MET A 50 -5.31 6.44 -5.76
CA MET A 50 -4.32 5.55 -5.18
C MET A 50 -3.37 5.07 -6.27
N ILE A 51 -2.07 5.06 -5.99
CA ILE A 51 -1.03 4.56 -6.89
C ILE A 51 -0.19 3.56 -6.12
N ILE A 52 -0.14 2.32 -6.61
CA ILE A 52 0.53 1.20 -5.95
C ILE A 52 1.75 0.78 -6.77
N PHE A 53 2.91 0.88 -6.13
CA PHE A 53 4.18 0.34 -6.59
C PHE A 53 4.51 -0.94 -5.81
N ASP A 54 5.47 -1.72 -6.31
CA ASP A 54 5.93 -2.96 -5.67
C ASP A 54 6.59 -2.77 -4.27
N LYS A 55 6.87 -1.53 -3.86
CA LYS A 55 7.40 -1.18 -2.53
C LYS A 55 6.60 -0.13 -1.77
N ALA A 56 5.64 0.56 -2.38
CA ALA A 56 4.90 1.63 -1.71
C ALA A 56 3.50 1.86 -2.27
N ILE A 57 2.60 2.36 -1.43
CA ILE A 57 1.29 2.88 -1.80
C ILE A 57 1.33 4.40 -1.63
N LEU A 58 0.92 5.12 -2.66
CA LEU A 58 0.76 6.57 -2.62
C LEU A 58 -0.74 6.90 -2.61
N ILE A 59 -1.13 7.75 -1.68
CA ILE A 59 -2.49 8.28 -1.56
C ILE A 59 -2.44 9.75 -1.98
N CYS A 60 -3.17 10.09 -3.03
CA CYS A 60 -3.14 11.41 -3.65
C CYS A 60 -4.52 12.07 -3.62
N SER A 61 -4.56 13.38 -3.35
CA SER A 61 -5.74 14.21 -3.61
C SER A 61 -5.74 14.72 -5.05
N ILE A 62 -6.93 15.00 -5.60
CA ILE A 62 -7.09 15.56 -6.94
C ILE A 62 -7.65 16.98 -6.82
N VAL A 63 -6.91 17.95 -7.34
CA VAL A 63 -7.33 19.35 -7.40
C VAL A 63 -7.08 19.88 -8.80
N GLU A 64 -8.13 20.36 -9.46
CA GLU A 64 -8.04 21.02 -10.78
C GLU A 64 -7.22 20.23 -11.81
N LYS A 65 -7.44 18.90 -11.87
CA LYS A 65 -6.75 17.93 -12.75
C LYS A 65 -5.28 17.64 -12.41
N SER A 66 -4.80 18.11 -11.27
CA SER A 66 -3.48 17.80 -10.74
C SER A 66 -3.58 16.83 -9.57
N LEU A 67 -2.61 15.92 -9.49
CA LEU A 67 -2.44 15.00 -8.37
C LEU A 67 -1.49 15.61 -7.34
N PHE A 68 -1.90 15.59 -6.07
CA PHE A 68 -1.09 16.03 -4.95
C PHE A 68 -0.90 14.85 -4.00
N LEU A 69 0.36 14.53 -3.69
CA LEU A 69 0.68 13.47 -2.74
C LEU A 69 0.27 13.91 -1.32
N GLU A 70 -0.64 13.15 -0.71
CA GLU A 70 -1.11 13.40 0.66
C GLU A 70 -0.45 12.45 1.65
N TYR A 71 -0.22 11.21 1.23
CA TYR A 71 0.33 10.17 2.09
C TYR A 71 1.09 9.12 1.29
N GLN A 72 2.12 8.55 1.92
CA GLN A 72 2.91 7.45 1.37
C GLN A 72 3.04 6.36 2.44
N VAL A 73 2.70 5.14 2.09
CA VAL A 73 2.88 3.94 2.91
C VAL A 73 3.95 3.07 2.25
N LEU A 74 4.96 2.64 3.01
CA LEU A 74 5.89 1.61 2.52
C LEU A 74 5.27 0.24 2.73
N LEU A 75 5.33 -0.62 1.70
CA LEU A 75 4.69 -1.94 1.76
C LEU A 75 5.31 -2.88 2.81
N GLN A 76 6.55 -2.62 3.23
CA GLN A 76 7.20 -3.39 4.29
C GLN A 76 6.57 -3.14 5.68
N ASP A 77 5.91 -1.98 5.84
CA ASP A 77 5.30 -1.51 7.09
C ASP A 77 3.76 -1.48 6.96
N CYS A 78 3.22 -2.11 5.91
CA CYS A 78 1.82 -2.04 5.54
C CYS A 78 1.13 -3.39 5.77
N ILE A 79 -0.04 -3.35 6.39
CA ILE A 79 -0.96 -4.49 6.46
C ILE A 79 -2.22 -4.14 5.66
N ILE A 80 -2.67 -5.08 4.81
CA ILE A 80 -3.94 -4.99 4.12
C ILE A 80 -4.93 -5.98 4.71
N THR A 81 -6.12 -5.50 5.07
CA THR A 81 -7.24 -6.34 5.51
C THR A 81 -8.40 -6.21 4.54
N ASP A 82 -8.96 -7.33 4.11
CA ASP A 82 -10.23 -7.38 3.37
C ASP A 82 -11.39 -7.24 4.35
N GLU A 83 -12.34 -6.34 4.08
CA GLU A 83 -13.51 -6.10 4.92
C GLU A 83 -14.68 -7.08 4.65
N ASN A 84 -14.49 -8.06 3.76
CA ASN A 84 -15.44 -9.12 3.38
C ASN A 84 -16.70 -8.63 2.64
N ASP A 85 -16.63 -7.46 2.00
CA ASP A 85 -17.66 -6.93 1.11
C ASP A 85 -17.23 -6.93 -0.38
N PHE A 86 -16.06 -7.51 -0.68
CA PHE A 86 -15.43 -7.61 -2.01
C PHE A 86 -15.09 -6.27 -2.68
N GLU A 87 -15.36 -5.15 -2.04
CA GLU A 87 -15.17 -3.81 -2.61
C GLU A 87 -14.34 -2.90 -1.69
N SER A 88 -14.24 -3.24 -0.42
CA SER A 88 -13.56 -2.46 0.60
C SER A 88 -12.39 -3.20 1.24
N PHE A 89 -11.38 -2.43 1.59
CA PHE A 89 -10.18 -2.91 2.25
C PHE A 89 -9.64 -1.85 3.20
N THR A 90 -8.87 -2.31 4.16
CA THR A 90 -8.22 -1.46 5.14
C THR A 90 -6.71 -1.48 4.91
N ILE A 91 -6.10 -0.29 4.87
CA ILE A 91 -4.65 -0.08 4.89
C ILE A 91 -4.26 0.32 6.31
N THR A 92 -3.39 -0.47 6.93
CA THR A 92 -2.77 -0.12 8.22
C THR A 92 -1.29 0.17 8.01
N ASP A 93 -0.84 1.38 8.36
CA ASP A 93 0.57 1.76 8.37
C ASP A 93 1.15 1.61 9.79
N GLN A 94 1.97 0.57 9.97
CA GLN A 94 2.60 0.23 11.25
C GLN A 94 3.75 1.17 11.62
N SER A 95 4.30 1.92 10.65
CA SER A 95 5.40 2.86 10.92
C SER A 95 4.92 4.15 11.61
N GLN A 96 3.62 4.44 11.56
CA GLN A 96 3.00 5.70 12.01
C GLN A 96 1.87 5.46 13.02
N SER A 97 2.16 4.80 14.15
CA SER A 97 1.18 4.59 15.24
C SER A 97 -0.09 3.84 14.80
N ASP A 98 0.07 2.85 13.92
CA ASP A 98 -1.01 2.04 13.38
C ASP A 98 -2.11 2.89 12.73
N GLU A 99 -1.73 3.79 11.82
CA GLU A 99 -2.69 4.60 11.09
C GLU A 99 -3.54 3.73 10.17
N VAL A 100 -4.86 3.75 10.38
CA VAL A 100 -5.81 2.91 9.66
C VAL A 100 -6.63 3.74 8.68
N TRP A 101 -6.71 3.27 7.44
CA TRP A 101 -7.53 3.83 6.38
C TRP A 101 -8.48 2.77 5.85
N THR A 102 -9.77 3.04 5.86
CA THR A 102 -10.76 2.16 5.21
C THR A 102 -11.13 2.77 3.87
N MET A 103 -10.95 2.01 2.81
CA MET A 103 -11.15 2.45 1.42
C MET A 103 -12.06 1.49 0.68
N GLN A 104 -12.81 2.01 -0.29
CA GLN A 104 -13.64 1.25 -1.22
C GLN A 104 -13.17 1.55 -2.64
N ILE A 105 -13.03 0.52 -3.48
CA ILE A 105 -12.68 0.69 -4.89
C ILE A 105 -13.90 1.25 -5.63
N VAL A 106 -13.70 2.25 -6.49
CA VAL A 106 -14.81 2.94 -7.19
C VAL A 106 -14.89 2.54 -8.67
N GLU A 107 -13.82 1.96 -9.21
CA GLU A 107 -13.74 1.50 -10.60
C GLU A 107 -13.94 -0.03 -10.65
N ASP A 108 -14.43 -0.56 -11.78
CA ASP A 108 -14.51 -2.01 -12.02
C ASP A 108 -13.08 -2.59 -11.99
N GLY A 109 -12.65 -3.03 -10.81
CA GLY A 109 -11.29 -3.47 -10.51
C GLY A 109 -11.31 -4.86 -9.90
N ASP A 110 -11.72 -5.85 -10.69
CA ASP A 110 -12.05 -7.21 -10.24
C ASP A 110 -10.92 -7.94 -9.47
N ASP A 111 -9.67 -7.45 -9.48
CA ASP A 111 -8.54 -8.14 -8.84
C ASP A 111 -7.70 -7.25 -7.90
N TRP A 112 -8.14 -6.05 -7.53
CA TRP A 112 -7.32 -5.16 -6.67
C TRP A 112 -7.11 -5.70 -5.27
N ILE A 113 -8.20 -6.10 -4.59
CA ILE A 113 -8.15 -6.59 -3.21
C ILE A 113 -7.38 -7.91 -3.16
N GLU A 114 -7.64 -8.82 -4.09
CA GLU A 114 -6.91 -10.07 -4.19
C GLU A 114 -5.41 -9.81 -4.44
N TRP A 115 -5.06 -8.92 -5.36
CA TRP A 115 -3.66 -8.58 -5.62
C TRP A 115 -2.99 -7.97 -4.38
N LEU A 116 -3.64 -7.00 -3.74
CA LEU A 116 -3.15 -6.33 -2.53
C LEU A 116 -2.93 -7.33 -1.40
N TYR A 117 -3.91 -8.17 -1.13
CA TYR A 117 -3.83 -9.19 -0.08
C TYR A 117 -2.71 -10.20 -0.38
N ASN A 118 -2.66 -10.72 -1.60
CA ASN A 118 -1.67 -11.72 -2.00
C ASN A 118 -0.25 -11.16 -2.08
N HIS A 119 -0.03 -9.90 -2.45
CA HIS A 119 1.32 -9.35 -2.59
C HIS A 119 1.87 -8.76 -1.29
N ILE A 120 1.01 -8.17 -0.46
CA ILE A 120 1.43 -7.46 0.75
C ILE A 120 1.51 -8.45 1.91
N ASN A 121 0.47 -9.26 2.14
CA ASN A 121 0.45 -10.20 3.27
C ASN A 121 1.28 -11.48 3.04
N TYR A 122 1.56 -11.85 1.78
CA TYR A 122 2.47 -12.95 1.49
C TYR A 122 3.91 -12.65 1.93
N ARG A 123 4.36 -11.38 1.85
CA ARG A 123 5.67 -10.98 2.35
C ARG A 123 5.77 -11.07 3.86
N GLU A 124 4.69 -10.75 4.58
CA GLU A 124 4.62 -10.94 6.02
C GLU A 124 4.67 -12.43 6.40
N LYS A 125 3.92 -13.29 5.69
CA LYS A 125 4.00 -14.76 5.86
C LYS A 125 5.40 -15.30 5.61
N LEU A 126 6.09 -14.83 4.58
CA LEU A 126 7.48 -15.20 4.32
C LEU A 126 8.42 -14.74 5.45
N ARG A 127 8.26 -13.50 5.94
CA ARG A 127 9.05 -12.97 7.06
C ARG A 127 8.85 -13.77 8.35
N LEU A 128 7.61 -14.13 8.67
CA LEU A 128 7.27 -14.95 9.84
C LEU A 128 7.84 -16.38 9.71
N SER A 129 7.72 -17.00 8.53
CA SER A 129 8.26 -18.34 8.28
C SER A 129 9.80 -18.41 8.33
N GLN A 130 10.50 -17.31 8.00
CA GLN A 130 11.95 -17.21 8.17
C GLN A 130 12.36 -16.91 9.61
N GLY A 131 11.50 -16.23 10.38
CA GLY A 131 11.70 -16.01 11.82
C GLY A 131 11.47 -17.27 12.67
N GLU A 132 10.51 -18.13 12.30
CA GLU A 132 10.24 -19.40 13.00
C GLU A 132 11.33 -20.46 12.78
N ASN A 133 12.03 -20.44 11.63
CA ASN A 133 13.16 -21.34 11.38
C ASN A 133 14.41 -21.03 12.24
N LEU A 134 14.49 -19.87 12.91
CA LEU A 134 15.60 -19.53 13.82
C LEU A 134 15.38 -20.02 15.26
N VAL A 135 14.19 -20.51 15.60
CA VAL A 135 13.86 -20.95 16.97
C VAL A 135 13.99 -22.47 17.14
N ASN A 136 14.06 -23.24 16.05
CA ASN A 136 14.13 -24.70 16.10
C ASN A 136 15.54 -25.31 15.98
N ASP A 137 16.60 -24.52 15.77
CA ASP A 137 17.99 -25.01 15.70
C ASP A 137 18.75 -24.88 17.03
N THR A 138 18.06 -24.80 18.18
CA THR A 138 18.72 -24.71 19.50
C THR A 138 18.31 -25.80 20.50
N GLU A 139 17.84 -26.95 20.03
CA GLU A 139 17.70 -28.15 20.87
C GLU A 139 18.16 -29.41 20.13
N GLU A 140 19.42 -29.48 19.73
CA GLU A 140 20.09 -30.78 19.58
C GLU A 140 21.60 -30.64 19.80
N ASP A 141 22.17 -31.63 20.49
CA ASP A 141 23.59 -31.93 20.69
C ASP A 141 24.38 -31.19 21.79
N VAL A 142 24.09 -31.52 23.06
CA VAL A 142 25.15 -31.67 24.09
C VAL A 142 24.97 -32.98 24.88
N GLU A 143 24.99 -34.12 24.20
CA GLU A 143 25.37 -35.39 24.82
C GLU A 143 26.57 -36.01 24.09
N ALA A 144 27.78 -35.58 24.47
CA ALA A 144 28.98 -36.42 24.41
C ALA A 144 30.14 -35.72 25.13
N SER A 145 30.42 -36.09 26.38
CA SER A 145 31.78 -36.47 26.80
C SER A 145 31.79 -36.96 28.25
N ILE A 146 31.49 -38.24 28.45
CA ILE A 146 32.00 -38.99 29.61
C ILE A 146 33.05 -39.94 29.03
N GLY A 147 34.32 -39.65 29.30
CA GLY A 147 35.49 -40.42 28.91
C GLY A 147 36.68 -39.96 29.72
#